data_AF-A0A7U9DIQ0-F1
#
_entry.id   AF-A0A7U9DIQ0-F1
#
_cell.length_a   1.000
_cell.length_b   1.000
_cell.length_c   1.000
_cell.angle_alpha   90.00
_cell.angle_beta   90.00
_cell.angle_gamma   90.00
#
_symmetry.space_group_name_H-M   'P 1'
#
loop_
_entity.id
_entity.type
_entity.pdbx_description
1 polymer ?
#
loop_
_entity_poly.entity_id
_entity_poly.type
_entity_poly.pdbx_seq_one_letter_code
_entity_poly.pdbx_strand_id
1 'polypeptide(L)' 'MRCFAGACRFVFNRALARQNENHEAGNKYIAYTKMTSWLVEWKNAHETQWIKDSPSPPLQQSLKDLDR' A
#
# COMPACT_ATOMS: atom_id res chain seq x y z
N MET A 1 -16.44 15.12 1.02
CA MET A 1 -15.98 13.70 1.02
C MET A 1 -15.36 13.35 -0.33
N ARG A 2 -14.08 13.64 -0.59
CA ARG A 2 -13.45 13.37 -1.91
C ARG A 2 -12.02 12.78 -1.86
N CYS A 3 -11.53 12.35 -0.70
CA CYS A 3 -10.12 11.96 -0.55
C CYS A 3 -9.85 10.43 -0.54
N PHE A 4 -10.85 9.59 -0.81
CA PHE A 4 -10.68 8.12 -0.65
C PHE A 4 -10.00 7.46 -1.85
N ALA A 5 -10.40 7.81 -3.08
CA ALA A 5 -9.87 7.17 -4.28
C ALA A 5 -8.39 7.47 -4.52
N GLY A 6 -7.93 8.69 -4.18
CA GLY A 6 -6.54 9.09 -4.31
C GLY A 6 -5.61 8.29 -3.40
N ALA A 7 -6.00 8.10 -2.14
CA ALA A 7 -5.22 7.31 -1.17
C ALA A 7 -5.16 5.83 -1.55
N CYS A 8 -6.27 5.24 -2.01
CA CYS A 8 -6.32 3.85 -2.46
C CYS A 8 -5.40 3.62 -3.67
N ARG A 9 -5.47 4.48 -4.69
CA ARG A 9 -4.60 4.41 -5.87
C ARG A 9 -3.12 4.58 -5.52
N PHE A 10 -2.82 5.51 -4.61
CA PHE A 10 -1.46 5.71 -4.12
C PHE A 10 -0.90 4.47 -3.41
N VAL A 11 -1.66 3.90 -2.48
CA VAL A 11 -1.28 2.68 -1.73
C VAL A 11 -1.05 1.50 -2.67
N PHE A 12 -1.94 1.30 -3.65
CA PHE A 12 -1.78 0.25 -4.66
C PHE A 12 -0.50 0.43 -5.47
N ASN A 13 -0.28 1.62 -6.04
CA ASN A 13 0.89 1.90 -6.87
C ASN A 13 2.20 1.77 -6.08
N ARG A 14 2.23 2.26 -4.83
CA ARG A 14 3.42 2.18 -3.98
C ARG A 14 3.73 0.74 -3.56
N ALA A 15 2.70 -0.08 -3.32
CA ALA A 15 2.86 -1.51 -3.07
C ALA A 15 3.36 -2.26 -4.30
N LEU A 16 2.79 -1.98 -5.48
CA LEU A 16 3.21 -2.56 -6.76
C LEU A 16 4.67 -2.22 -7.08
N ALA A 17 5.10 -0.98 -6.86
CA ALA A 17 6.49 -0.57 -7.06
C ALA A 17 7.46 -1.38 -6.18
N ARG A 18 7.17 -1.49 -4.87
CA ARG A 18 7.96 -2.31 -3.94
C ARG A 18 7.97 -3.79 -4.35
N GLN A 19 6.85 -4.29 -4.87
CA GLN A 19 6.75 -5.66 -5.36
C GLN A 19 7.64 -5.90 -6.58
N ASN A 20 7.64 -4.95 -7.52
CA ASN A 20 8.48 -5.00 -8.71
C ASN A 20 9.96 -4.93 -8.35
N GLU A 21 10.36 -4.01 -7.46
CA GLU A 21 11.74 -3.92 -6.95
C GLU A 21 12.18 -5.25 -6.29
N ASN A 22 11.30 -5.85 -5.49
CA ASN A 22 11.57 -7.13 -4.85
C ASN A 22 11.70 -8.27 -5.88
N HIS A 23 10.85 -8.27 -6.92
CA HIS A 23 10.93 -9.24 -8.01
C HIS A 23 12.19 -9.07 -8.86
N GLU A 24 12.59 -7.83 -9.17
CA GLU A 24 13.84 -7.51 -9.87
C GLU A 24 15.08 -7.96 -9.06
N ALA A 25 15.00 -7.90 -7.73
CA ALA A 25 16.02 -8.46 -6.84
C ALA A 25 16.03 -10.01 -6.78
N GLY A 26 15.15 -10.69 -7.53
CA GLY A 26 15.04 -12.15 -7.57
C GLY A 26 14.31 -12.76 -6.37
N ASN A 27 13.64 -11.94 -5.56
CA ASN A 27 12.90 -12.42 -4.40
C ASN A 27 11.49 -12.88 -4.78
N LYS A 28 10.91 -13.72 -3.91
CA LYS A 28 9.54 -14.20 -4.05
C LYS A 28 8.52 -13.08 -3.83
N TYR A 29 7.36 -13.25 -4.45
CA TYR A 29 6.19 -12.41 -4.22
C TYR A 29 5.90 -12.26 -2.71
N ILE A 30 5.80 -11.02 -2.25
CA ILE A 30 5.47 -10.63 -0.88
C ILE A 30 3.96 -10.73 -0.73
N ALA A 31 3.48 -11.61 0.15
CA ALA A 31 2.05 -11.77 0.41
C ALA A 31 1.43 -10.55 1.10
N TYR A 32 0.11 -10.39 0.94
CA TYR A 32 -0.70 -9.33 1.59
C TYR A 32 -0.35 -9.12 3.08
N THR A 33 -0.15 -10.20 3.84
CA THR A 33 0.17 -10.13 5.28
C THR A 33 1.41 -9.28 5.55
N LYS A 34 2.46 -9.40 4.73
CA LYS A 34 3.63 -8.53 4.80
C LYS A 34 3.37 -7.13 4.25
N MET A 35 2.52 -6.97 3.23
CA MET A 35 2.19 -5.64 2.70
C MET A 35 1.45 -4.76 3.74
N THR A 36 0.71 -5.37 4.68
CA THR A 36 0.06 -4.60 5.75
C THR A 36 1.03 -3.86 6.66
N SER A 37 2.28 -4.34 6.83
CA SER A 37 3.28 -3.60 7.61
C SER A 37 3.74 -2.34 6.88
N TRP A 38 3.81 -2.37 5.54
CA TRP A 38 4.10 -1.18 4.73
C TRP A 38 3.05 -0.09 4.91
N LEU A 39 1.78 -0.47 5.06
CA LEU A 39 0.71 0.51 5.32
C LEU A 39 0.94 1.25 6.64
N VAL A 40 1.45 0.57 7.66
CA VAL A 40 1.81 1.19 8.94
C VAL A 40 3.01 2.13 8.75
N GLU A 41 4.04 1.71 8.01
CA GLU A 41 5.18 2.56 7.67
C GLU A 41 4.75 3.84 6.94
N TRP A 42 3.93 3.72 5.90
CA TRP A 42 3.48 4.87 5.10
C TRP A 42 2.59 5.81 5.89
N LYS A 43 1.75 5.29 6.80
CA LYS A 43 0.98 6.15 7.69
C LYS A 43 1.90 6.94 8.64
N ASN A 44 3.04 6.39 9.02
CA ASN A 44 3.98 7.04 9.94
C ASN A 44 5.01 7.95 9.24
N ALA A 45 5.27 7.74 7.95
CA ALA A 45 6.15 8.60 7.18
C ALA A 45 5.52 10.00 6.95
N HIS A 46 6.33 11.05 7.14
CA HIS A 46 5.88 12.44 7.06
C HIS A 46 5.35 12.82 5.66
N GLU A 47 5.93 12.25 4.60
CA GLU A 47 5.51 12.44 3.20
C GLU A 47 4.12 11.86 2.87
N THR A 48 3.71 10.82 3.61
CA THR A 48 2.49 10.04 3.36
C THR A 48 1.53 10.06 4.55
N GLN A 49 1.74 10.96 5.49
CA GLN A 49 0.92 11.09 6.70
C GLN A 49 -0.55 11.38 6.39
N TRP A 50 -0.83 12.06 5.27
CA TRP A 50 -2.18 12.39 4.78
C TRP A 50 -3.03 11.14 4.46
N ILE A 51 -2.40 9.96 4.33
CA ILE A 51 -3.11 8.69 4.16
C ILE A 51 -3.82 8.28 5.46
N LYS A 52 -3.37 8.78 6.63
CA LYS A 52 -4.06 8.58 7.93
C LYS A 52 -5.47 9.16 7.94
N ASP A 53 -5.72 10.20 7.15
CA ASP A 53 -7.04 10.82 7.01
C ASP A 53 -8.01 9.97 6.20
N SER A 54 -7.51 8.92 5.54
CA SER A 54 -8.33 7.94 4.82
C SER A 54 -8.65 6.72 5.69
N PRO A 55 -9.88 6.17 5.60
CA PRO A 55 -10.30 4.98 6.32
C PRO A 55 -9.38 3.80 5.96
N SER A 56 -8.97 3.05 6.99
CA SER A 56 -8.10 1.88 6.82
C SER A 56 -8.69 0.76 5.96
N PRO A 57 -10.00 0.41 6.03
CA PRO A 57 -10.52 -0.73 5.29
C PRO A 57 -10.36 -0.62 3.76
N PRO A 58 -10.66 0.52 3.09
CA PRO A 58 -10.38 0.67 1.66
C PRO A 58 -8.91 0.54 1.28
N LEU A 59 -7.99 1.06 2.11
CA LEU A 59 -6.55 0.95 1.85
C LEU A 59 -6.06 -0.49 1.95
N GLN A 60 -6.57 -1.24 2.94
CA GLN A 60 -6.29 -2.66 3.07
C GLN A 60 -6.89 -3.46 1.91
N GLN A 61 -8.08 -3.10 1.43
CA GLN A 61 -8.68 -3.72 0.25
C GLN A 61 -7.80 -3.50 -0.99
N SER A 62 -7.27 -2.30 -1.21
CA SER A 62 -6.33 -2.05 -2.32
C SER A 62 -5.09 -2.93 -2.27
N LEU A 63 -4.56 -3.23 -1.08
CA LEU A 63 -3.45 -4.17 -0.93
C LEU A 63 -3.87 -5.62 -1.21
N LYS A 64 -5.10 -6.02 -0.83
CA LYS A 64 -5.65 -7.34 -1.17
C LYS A 64 -5.88 -7.49 -2.67
N ASP A 65 -6.30 -6.43 -3.34
CA ASP A 65 -6.53 -6.44 -4.79
C ASP A 65 -5.22 -6.63 -5.56
N LEU A 66 -4.08 -6.23 -4.98
CA LEU A 66 -2.75 -6.51 -5.53
C LEU A 66 -2.32 -7.98 -5.34
N ASP A 67 -2.78 -8.62 -4.26
CA ASP A 67 -2.49 -10.02 -3.89
C ASP A 67 -3.33 -11.06 -4.65
N ARG A 68 -4.21 -10.61 -5.56
CA ARG A 68 -5.16 -11.42 -6.30
C ARG A 68 -4.69 -11.74 -7.71
#